data_AF-B1LSA7-F1
#
_entry.id   AF-B1LSA7-F1
#
_cell.length_a   1.000
_cell.length_b   1.000
_cell.length_c   1.000
_cell.angle_alpha   90.00
_cell.angle_beta   90.00
_cell.angle_gamma   90.00
#
_symmetry.space_group_name_H-M   'P 1'
#
loop_
_entity.id
_entity.type
_entity.pdbx_description
1 polymer ?
#
loop_
_entity_poly.entity_id
_entity_poly.type
_entity_poly.pdbx_seq_one_letter_code
_entity_poly.pdbx_strand_id
1 'polypeptide(L)' 'MTQTKPREGSPKNLRYRRVPQRDGMKLIRLWVPDPARPDFIEEAARQAAILRGAPEEAEALDFIASAFDWPEP' A
#
# COMPACT_ATOMS: atom_id res chain seq x y z
N MET A 1 -16.25 -23.15 12.88
CA MET A 1 -15.85 -21.80 12.44
C MET A 1 -15.07 -21.17 13.58
N THR A 2 -13.74 -21.12 13.47
CA THR A 2 -12.87 -20.65 14.56
C THR A 2 -12.63 -19.16 14.37
N GLN A 3 -13.18 -18.33 15.27
CA GLN A 3 -12.92 -16.89 15.23
C GLN A 3 -11.50 -16.59 15.72
N THR A 4 -10.65 -16.09 14.83
CA THR A 4 -9.32 -15.58 15.16
C THR A 4 -9.48 -14.22 15.84
N LYS A 5 -9.15 -14.15 17.15
CA LYS A 5 -9.18 -12.90 17.91
C LYS A 5 -8.21 -11.89 17.28
N PRO A 6 -8.58 -10.59 17.11
CA PRO A 6 -7.68 -9.61 16.54
C PRO A 6 -6.47 -9.44 17.48
N ARG A 7 -5.25 -9.47 16.94
CA ARG A 7 -4.04 -9.11 17.71
C ARG A 7 -4.18 -7.66 18.17
N GLU A 8 -3.95 -7.42 19.46
CA GLU A 8 -3.87 -6.06 19.99
C GLU A 8 -2.78 -5.29 19.24
N GLY A 9 -3.16 -4.15 18.67
CA GLY A 9 -2.26 -3.31 17.89
C GLY A 9 -1.23 -2.64 18.78
N SER A 10 0.03 -2.61 18.33
CA SER A 10 1.12 -1.89 19.00
C SER A 10 0.73 -0.43 19.32
N PRO A 11 1.18 0.14 20.46
CA PRO A 11 0.88 1.52 20.86
C PRO A 11 1.31 2.57 19.82
N LYS A 12 2.30 2.25 18.97
CA LYS A 12 2.69 3.10 17.82
C LYS A 12 1.52 3.29 16.85
N ASN A 13 0.77 2.23 16.59
CA ASN A 13 -0.37 2.21 15.67
C ASN A 13 -1.51 3.09 16.19
N LEU A 14 -1.71 3.13 17.51
CA LEU A 14 -2.72 3.96 18.14
C LEU A 14 -2.37 5.46 18.06
N ARG A 15 -1.09 5.83 18.19
CA ARG A 15 -0.64 7.23 18.04
C ARG A 15 -0.83 7.75 16.62
N TYR A 16 -0.42 6.99 15.61
CA TYR A 16 -0.61 7.36 14.19
C TYR A 16 -2.09 7.48 13.79
N ARG A 17 -3.02 6.82 14.48
CA ARG A 17 -4.47 6.93 14.22
C ARG A 17 -5.11 8.21 14.74
N ARG A 18 -4.51 8.86 15.76
CA ARG A 18 -5.10 10.04 16.42
C ARG A 18 -4.70 11.36 15.77
N VAL A 19 -3.51 11.41 15.16
CA VAL A 19 -2.98 12.63 14.52
C VAL A 19 -3.84 13.08 13.32
N PRO A 20 -4.22 12.21 12.36
CA PRO A 20 -4.97 12.64 11.18
C PRO A 20 -6.39 13.12 11.50
N GLN A 21 -7.01 12.62 12.57
CA GLN A 21 -8.36 13.04 12.99
C GLN A 21 -8.41 14.49 13.44
N ARG A 22 -7.30 15.07 13.94
CA ARG A 22 -7.25 16.48 14.37
C ARG A 22 -7.30 17.46 13.19
N ASP A 23 -6.85 17.03 12.01
CA ASP A 23 -6.75 17.88 10.81
C ASP A 23 -7.88 17.59 9.81
N GLY A 24 -8.98 16.96 10.28
CA GLY A 24 -10.13 16.62 9.45
C GLY A 24 -9.92 15.42 8.51
N MET A 25 -8.78 14.73 8.61
CA MET A 25 -8.48 13.56 7.78
C MET A 25 -9.06 12.27 8.36
N LYS A 26 -9.51 11.39 7.46
CA LYS A 26 -10.04 10.06 7.80
C LYS A 26 -9.00 8.98 7.56
N LEU A 27 -8.92 8.03 8.47
CA LEU A 27 -8.05 6.87 8.32
C LEU A 27 -8.62 5.90 7.27
N ILE A 28 -7.88 5.66 6.20
CA ILE A 28 -8.16 4.59 5.24
C ILE A 28 -7.42 3.32 5.68
N ARG A 29 -8.09 2.16 5.61
CA ARG A 29 -7.46 0.85 5.79
C ARG A 29 -7.42 0.15 4.44
N LEU A 30 -6.23 -0.02 3.92
CA LEU A 30 -5.98 -0.76 2.69
C LEU A 30 -5.46 -2.16 3.05
N TRP A 31 -5.99 -3.20 2.40
CA TRP A 31 -5.39 -4.52 2.44
C TRP A 31 -4.30 -4.59 1.38
N VAL A 32 -3.08 -4.87 1.83
CA VAL A 32 -1.91 -5.06 0.96
C VAL A 32 -1.39 -6.49 1.14
N PRO A 33 -0.82 -7.10 0.09
CA PRO A 33 -0.08 -8.35 0.27
C PRO A 33 1.08 -8.12 1.22
N ASP A 34 1.42 -9.12 2.03
CA ASP A 34 2.49 -9.01 3.03
C ASP A 34 3.87 -9.08 2.35
N PRO A 35 4.64 -7.97 2.32
CA PRO A 35 5.93 -7.93 1.65
C PRO A 35 7.02 -8.71 2.39
N ALA A 36 6.78 -9.12 3.65
CA ALA A 36 7.73 -9.90 4.42
C ALA A 36 7.62 -11.41 4.14
N ARG A 37 6.61 -11.85 3.38
CA ARG A 37 6.52 -13.26 3.00
C ARG A 37 7.61 -13.61 2.00
N PRO A 38 8.22 -14.81 2.12
CA PRO A 38 9.32 -15.22 1.24
C PRO A 38 8.90 -15.33 -0.23
N ASP A 39 7.63 -15.59 -0.51
CA ASP A 39 7.05 -15.71 -1.86
C ASP A 39 6.63 -14.36 -2.48
N PHE A 40 6.69 -13.26 -1.73
CA PHE A 40 6.20 -11.97 -2.20
C PHE A 40 6.96 -11.45 -3.43
N ILE A 41 8.30 -11.57 -3.44
CA ILE A 41 9.12 -11.07 -4.54
C ILE A 41 8.79 -11.80 -5.85
N GLU A 42 8.61 -13.12 -5.79
CA GLU A 42 8.25 -13.93 -6.95
C GLU A 42 6.87 -13.54 -7.48
N GLU A 43 5.88 -13.41 -6.59
CA GLU A 43 4.53 -13.01 -6.98
C GLU A 43 4.48 -11.58 -7.53
N ALA A 44 5.23 -10.65 -6.94
CA ALA A 44 5.34 -9.28 -7.43
C ALA A 44 5.93 -9.25 -8.85
N ALA A 45 6.99 -10.04 -9.10
CA ALA A 45 7.60 -10.15 -10.42
C ALA A 45 6.61 -10.74 -11.45
N ARG A 46 5.87 -11.79 -11.07
CA ARG A 46 4.84 -12.41 -11.91
C ARG A 46 3.74 -11.42 -12.28
N GLN A 47 3.26 -10.64 -11.32
CA GLN A 47 2.22 -9.62 -11.54
C GLN A 47 2.73 -8.47 -12.42
N ALA A 48 3.95 -7.99 -12.17
CA ALA A 48 4.56 -6.97 -13.01
C ALA A 48 4.74 -7.45 -14.46
N ALA A 49 5.08 -8.73 -14.67
CA ALA A 49 5.19 -9.30 -16.01
C ALA A 49 3.85 -9.33 -16.75
N ILE A 50 2.72 -9.53 -16.05
CA ILE A 50 1.38 -9.51 -16.65
C ILE A 50 0.99 -8.10 -17.12
N LEU A 51 1.35 -7.09 -16.34
CA LEU A 51 1.02 -5.69 -16.64
C LEU A 51 1.94 -5.06 -17.67
N ARG A 52 3.10 -5.67 -17.93
CA ARG A 52 4.12 -5.11 -18.82
C ARG A 52 3.55 -4.87 -20.22
N GLY A 53 3.51 -3.61 -20.63
CA GLY A 53 3.00 -3.17 -21.94
C GLY A 53 1.48 -3.09 -22.04
N ALA A 54 0.76 -3.30 -20.93
CA ALA A 54 -0.67 -3.03 -20.85
C ALA A 54 -0.89 -1.50 -20.84
N PRO A 55 -1.92 -0.98 -21.52
CA PRO A 55 -2.20 0.46 -21.52
C PRO A 55 -2.47 1.00 -20.11
N GLU A 56 -3.04 0.17 -19.23
CA GLU A 56 -3.29 0.51 -17.82
C GLU A 56 -1.99 0.73 -17.03
N GLU A 57 -0.88 0.05 -17.39
CA GLU A 57 0.43 0.28 -16.78
C GLU A 57 0.92 1.70 -17.08
N ALA A 58 0.86 2.11 -18.35
CA ALA A 58 1.30 3.44 -18.77
C ALA A 58 0.46 4.55 -18.13
N GLU A 59 -0.88 4.42 -18.18
CA GLU A 59 -1.79 5.40 -17.58
C GLU A 59 -1.55 5.57 -16.07
N ALA A 60 -1.39 4.45 -15.35
CA ALA A 60 -1.13 4.49 -13.91
C ALA A 60 0.22 5.13 -13.58
N LEU A 61 1.28 4.80 -14.33
CA LEU A 61 2.62 5.37 -14.13
C LEU A 61 2.65 6.86 -14.45
N ASP A 62 1.99 7.30 -15.53
CA ASP A 62 1.87 8.72 -15.88
C ASP A 62 1.11 9.50 -14.81
N PHE A 63 0.01 8.94 -14.29
CA PHE A 63 -0.71 9.55 -13.18
C PHE A 63 0.18 9.70 -11.93
N ILE A 64 0.89 8.64 -11.54
CA ILE A 64 1.79 8.67 -10.37
C ILE A 64 2.90 9.70 -10.56
N ALA A 65 3.51 9.76 -11.75
CA ALA A 65 4.53 10.74 -12.09
C ALA A 65 3.99 12.18 -12.00
N SER A 66 2.76 12.42 -12.44
CA SER A 66 2.14 13.75 -12.37
C SER A 66 1.75 14.19 -10.96
N ALA A 67 1.48 13.23 -10.06
CA ALA A 67 1.01 13.49 -8.71
C ALA A 67 2.15 13.80 -7.71
N PHE A 68 3.40 13.55 -8.08
CA PHE A 68 4.55 13.70 -7.19
C PHE A 68 5.67 14.50 -7.86
N ASP A 69 6.13 15.55 -7.19
CA ASP A 69 7.27 16.35 -7.64
C ASP A 69 8.56 15.63 -7.25
N TRP A 70 9.12 14.85 -8.17
CA TRP A 70 10.33 14.06 -7.93
C TRP A 70 11.54 14.99 -7.86
N PRO A 71 12.40 14.89 -6.82
CA PRO A 71 13.63 15.66 -6.80
C PRO A 71 14.51 15.26 -8.00
N GLU A 72 15.08 16.26 -8.68
CA GLU A 72 16.07 16.02 -9.74
C GLU A 72 17.29 15.24 -9.19
N PRO A 73 17.92 14.40 -10.03
CA PRO A 73 19.02 13.53 -9.63
C PRO A 73 20.26 14.26 -9.09
#